data_AF-A0A8T4E3W2-F1
#
_entry.id   AF-A0A8T4E3W2-F1
#
_cell.length_a   1.000
_cell.length_b   1.000
_cell.length_c   1.000
_cell.angle_alpha   90.00
_cell.angle_beta   90.00
_cell.angle_gamma   90.00
#
_symmetry.space_group_name_H-M   'P 1'
#
loop_
_entity.id
_entity.type
_entity.pdbx_description
1 polymer ?
#
loop_
_entity_poly.entity_id
_entity_poly.type
_entity_poly.pdbx_seq_one_letter_code
_entity_poly.pdbx_strand_id
1 'polypeptide(L)'
;MERIEKVFKKLKDKKLIPVWLKLEKSTFTSNFGSGPIDRIQKRISYSPKYATIAENALIFTLLHEAHHAQSKQRSDLVLLLTPLLGLIGLSLVHYYQIRYLEIALQPGAHILWSILILGLLWFYFKSWLKQDEIDADLWAAIQMKDKLNIKKPSNALKATLKELTVGAKTNRLVRVIASSIDYHPSEEERLRLIRVYES
;
A
#
# COMPACT_ATOMS: atom_id res chain seq x y z
N MET A 1 4.38 -2.24 -27.75
CA MET A 1 4.73 -2.54 -26.34
C MET A 1 5.03 -1.24 -25.64
N GLU A 2 4.19 -0.86 -24.69
CA GLU A 2 4.34 0.37 -23.92
C GLU A 2 5.65 0.33 -23.10
N ARG A 3 6.24 1.50 -22.82
CA ARG A 3 7.52 1.63 -22.09
C ARG A 3 7.50 0.90 -20.74
N ILE A 4 6.38 0.93 -20.04
CA ILE A 4 6.17 0.25 -18.75
C ILE A 4 6.31 -1.27 -18.90
N GLU A 5 5.66 -1.86 -19.91
CA GLU A 5 5.74 -3.29 -20.22
C GLU A 5 7.18 -3.72 -20.54
N LYS A 6 7.95 -2.88 -21.25
CA LYS A 6 9.37 -3.14 -21.55
C LYS A 6 10.22 -3.18 -20.29
N VAL A 7 10.05 -2.22 -19.39
CA VAL A 7 10.79 -2.18 -18.10
C VAL A 7 10.38 -3.35 -17.22
N PHE A 8 9.09 -3.66 -17.14
CA PHE A 8 8.59 -4.81 -16.39
C PHE A 8 9.18 -6.13 -16.91
N LYS A 9 9.22 -6.32 -18.23
CA LYS A 9 9.89 -7.49 -18.84
C LYS A 9 11.37 -7.54 -18.50
N LYS A 10 12.10 -6.42 -18.60
CA LYS A 10 13.52 -6.32 -18.22
C LYS A 10 13.76 -6.72 -16.76
N LEU A 11 12.87 -6.34 -15.83
CA LEU A 11 12.98 -6.73 -14.42
C LEU A 11 12.73 -8.24 -14.22
N LYS A 12 11.78 -8.83 -14.95
CA LYS A 12 11.56 -10.28 -14.96
C LYS A 12 12.75 -11.06 -15.51
N ASP A 13 13.28 -10.62 -16.64
CA ASP A 13 14.40 -11.27 -17.31
C ASP A 13 15.65 -11.27 -16.40
N LYS A 14 15.84 -10.20 -15.62
CA LYS A 14 16.88 -10.10 -14.59
C LYS A 14 16.57 -10.85 -13.28
N LYS A 15 15.42 -11.53 -13.19
CA LYS A 15 14.93 -12.22 -11.99
C LYS A 15 14.81 -11.30 -10.76
N LEU A 16 14.57 -10.01 -10.97
CA LEU A 16 14.35 -9.03 -9.89
C LEU A 16 12.92 -9.04 -9.40
N ILE A 17 11.99 -9.43 -10.26
CA ILE A 17 10.59 -9.64 -9.90
C ILE A 17 10.18 -11.04 -10.33
N PRO A 18 9.19 -11.65 -9.66
CA PRO A 18 8.79 -13.01 -9.97
C PRO A 18 8.23 -13.18 -11.39
N VAL A 19 8.56 -14.30 -12.04
CA VAL A 19 8.07 -14.62 -13.39
C VAL A 19 6.55 -14.71 -13.44
N TRP A 20 5.94 -15.19 -12.35
CA TRP A 20 4.50 -15.35 -12.21
C TRP A 20 3.74 -14.01 -12.09
N LEU A 21 4.42 -12.91 -11.74
CA LEU A 21 3.78 -11.62 -11.46
C LEU A 21 3.22 -11.02 -12.76
N LYS A 22 1.95 -10.65 -12.81
CA LYS A 22 1.36 -10.04 -13.99
C LYS A 22 1.36 -8.52 -13.88
N LEU A 23 1.37 -7.83 -15.03
CA LEU A 23 1.20 -6.39 -15.11
C LEU A 23 -0.08 -6.14 -15.91
N GLU A 24 -1.05 -5.46 -15.31
CA GLU A 24 -2.36 -5.22 -15.92
C GLU A 24 -2.70 -3.73 -15.94
N LYS A 25 -3.23 -3.27 -17.07
CA LYS A 25 -3.72 -1.89 -17.20
C LYS A 25 -5.03 -1.77 -16.41
N SER A 26 -5.14 -0.74 -15.59
CA SER A 26 -6.38 -0.41 -14.87
C SER A 26 -6.71 1.07 -15.03
N THR A 27 -7.98 1.36 -15.31
CA THR A 27 -8.54 2.71 -15.35
C THR A 27 -8.97 3.21 -13.96
N PHE A 28 -9.04 2.32 -12.98
CA PHE A 28 -9.49 2.61 -11.61
C PHE A 28 -8.34 2.88 -10.64
N THR A 29 -7.12 2.42 -10.95
CA THR A 29 -5.93 2.75 -10.15
C THR A 29 -5.46 4.15 -10.51
N SER A 30 -5.27 5.01 -9.50
CA SER A 30 -4.70 6.35 -9.72
C SER A 30 -3.29 6.26 -10.30
N ASN A 31 -2.47 5.32 -9.84
CA ASN A 31 -1.03 5.24 -10.13
C ASN A 31 -0.62 3.80 -10.53
N PHE A 32 0.37 3.23 -9.83
CA PHE A 32 0.62 1.79 -9.73
C PHE A 32 0.04 1.31 -8.40
N GLY A 33 -0.35 0.04 -8.33
CA GLY A 33 -0.78 -0.55 -7.07
C GLY A 33 -0.87 -2.07 -7.12
N SER A 34 -0.50 -2.70 -6.01
CA SER A 34 -0.83 -4.08 -5.66
C SER A 34 -1.74 -4.07 -4.44
N GLY A 35 -2.99 -3.63 -4.66
CA GLY A 35 -4.02 -3.69 -3.63
C GLY A 35 -4.31 -5.15 -3.21
N PRO A 36 -5.12 -5.37 -2.17
CA PRO A 36 -5.38 -6.71 -1.65
C PRO A 36 -5.85 -7.71 -2.71
N ILE A 37 -6.75 -7.28 -3.59
CA ILE A 37 -7.26 -8.08 -4.73
C ILE A 37 -6.13 -8.39 -5.72
N ASP A 38 -5.28 -7.40 -6.01
CA ASP A 38 -4.18 -7.54 -6.96
C ASP A 38 -3.10 -8.49 -6.43
N ARG A 39 -2.83 -8.47 -5.12
CA ARG A 39 -1.93 -9.43 -4.46
C ARG A 39 -2.44 -10.86 -4.57
N ILE A 40 -3.73 -11.09 -4.29
CA ILE A 40 -4.36 -12.41 -4.45
C ILE A 40 -4.26 -12.88 -5.90
N GLN A 41 -4.50 -11.97 -6.85
CA GLN A 41 -4.43 -12.26 -8.29
C GLN A 41 -2.99 -12.23 -8.84
N LYS A 42 -1.99 -12.00 -7.99
CA LYS A 42 -0.57 -12.00 -8.35
C LYS A 42 -0.27 -11.01 -9.48
N ARG A 43 -0.78 -9.79 -9.36
CA ARG A 43 -0.62 -8.73 -10.36
C ARG A 43 -0.25 -7.37 -9.75
N ILE A 44 0.30 -6.52 -10.62
CA ILE A 44 0.45 -5.07 -10.41
C ILE A 44 -0.48 -4.39 -11.40
N SER A 45 -1.39 -3.56 -10.90
CA SER A 45 -2.21 -2.70 -11.73
C SER A 45 -1.50 -1.37 -11.99
N TYR A 46 -1.62 -0.84 -13.21
CA TYR A 46 -1.04 0.46 -13.55
C TYR A 46 -1.94 1.31 -14.43
N SER A 47 -1.82 2.63 -14.24
CA SER A 47 -2.43 3.64 -15.09
C SER A 47 -1.51 4.01 -16.26
N PRO A 48 -1.99 4.00 -17.52
CA PRO A 48 -1.20 4.40 -18.70
C PRO A 48 -0.65 5.83 -18.65
N LYS A 49 -1.24 6.70 -17.81
CA LYS A 49 -0.82 8.09 -17.61
C LYS A 49 0.60 8.22 -17.05
N TYR A 50 1.17 7.14 -16.51
CA TYR A 50 2.52 7.10 -15.95
C TYR A 50 3.59 6.62 -16.93
N ALA A 51 3.28 6.48 -18.23
CA ALA A 51 4.29 6.09 -19.22
C ALA A 51 5.44 7.11 -19.37
N THR A 52 5.23 8.34 -18.89
CA THR A 52 6.17 9.48 -18.99
C THR A 52 7.17 9.59 -17.83
N ILE A 53 7.00 8.83 -16.74
CA ILE A 53 7.88 8.93 -15.56
C ILE A 53 9.33 8.54 -15.86
N ALA A 54 10.31 9.07 -15.13
CA ALA A 54 11.72 8.70 -15.33
C ALA A 54 11.94 7.17 -15.22
N GLU A 55 12.89 6.58 -15.99
CA GLU A 55 13.06 5.10 -15.99
C GLU A 55 13.41 4.57 -14.60
N ASN A 56 14.28 5.28 -13.87
CA ASN A 56 14.63 4.90 -12.51
C ASN A 56 13.44 5.01 -11.54
N ALA A 57 12.58 6.00 -11.71
CA ALA A 57 11.34 6.14 -10.93
C ALA A 57 10.38 4.98 -11.22
N LEU A 58 10.23 4.61 -12.51
CA LEU A 58 9.45 3.45 -12.93
C LEU A 58 10.00 2.13 -12.36
N ILE A 59 11.31 1.95 -12.43
CA ILE A 59 11.99 0.78 -11.84
C ILE A 59 11.71 0.72 -10.34
N PHE A 60 11.89 1.84 -9.62
CA PHE A 60 11.65 1.92 -8.18
C PHE A 60 10.21 1.53 -7.85
N THR A 61 9.23 2.13 -8.52
CA THR A 61 7.81 1.85 -8.30
C THR A 61 7.46 0.40 -8.58
N LEU A 62 7.94 -0.18 -9.69
CA LEU A 62 7.67 -1.59 -10.01
C LEU A 62 8.29 -2.56 -9.00
N LEU A 63 9.49 -2.25 -8.48
CA LEU A 63 10.12 -3.04 -7.44
C LEU A 63 9.35 -2.92 -6.11
N HIS A 64 8.95 -1.70 -5.73
CA HIS A 64 8.13 -1.45 -4.55
C HIS A 64 6.82 -2.27 -4.60
N GLU A 65 6.05 -2.17 -5.68
CA GLU A 65 4.82 -2.95 -5.85
C GLU A 65 5.05 -4.46 -5.95
N ALA A 66 6.17 -4.89 -6.53
CA ALA A 66 6.54 -6.30 -6.57
C ALA A 66 6.82 -6.86 -5.17
N HIS A 67 7.39 -6.04 -4.27
CA HIS A 67 7.54 -6.41 -2.86
C HIS A 67 6.18 -6.63 -2.20
N HIS A 68 5.22 -5.73 -2.40
CA HIS A 68 3.85 -5.93 -1.91
C HIS A 68 3.23 -7.22 -2.44
N ALA A 69 3.44 -7.54 -3.71
CA ALA A 69 2.87 -8.74 -4.32
C ALA A 69 3.50 -10.07 -3.85
N GLN A 70 4.78 -10.09 -3.46
CA GLN A 70 5.51 -11.32 -3.11
C GLN A 70 5.61 -11.58 -1.61
N SER A 71 5.62 -10.52 -0.80
CA SER A 71 5.86 -10.62 0.64
C SER A 71 4.53 -10.86 1.35
N LYS A 72 4.54 -11.72 2.37
CA LYS A 72 3.42 -11.81 3.32
C LYS A 72 3.39 -10.51 4.10
N GLN A 73 2.44 -9.65 3.78
CA GLN A 73 2.35 -8.33 4.37
C GLN A 73 1.69 -8.41 5.74
N ARG A 74 2.10 -7.56 6.68
CA ARG A 74 1.39 -7.46 7.95
C ARG A 74 -0.04 -6.94 7.71
N SER A 75 -0.24 -6.16 6.66
CA SER A 75 -1.54 -5.70 6.16
C SER A 75 -2.48 -6.84 5.76
N ASP A 76 -1.96 -8.02 5.37
CA ASP A 76 -2.79 -9.18 5.09
C ASP A 76 -3.45 -9.72 6.37
N LEU A 77 -2.74 -9.66 7.50
CA LEU A 77 -3.33 -9.97 8.82
C LEU A 77 -4.35 -8.91 9.23
N VAL A 78 -4.12 -7.63 8.92
CA VAL A 78 -5.09 -6.55 9.20
C VAL A 78 -6.40 -6.81 8.47
N LEU A 79 -6.34 -7.17 7.18
CA LEU A 79 -7.51 -7.48 6.37
C LEU A 79 -8.32 -8.68 6.90
N LEU A 80 -7.65 -9.66 7.49
CA LEU A 80 -8.30 -10.83 8.08
C LEU A 80 -8.84 -10.56 9.49
N LEU A 81 -8.07 -9.88 10.34
CA LEU A 81 -8.41 -9.64 11.74
C LEU A 81 -9.48 -8.57 11.89
N THR A 82 -9.51 -7.55 11.03
CA THR A 82 -10.50 -6.47 11.12
C THR A 82 -11.96 -6.96 11.04
N PRO A 83 -12.39 -7.74 10.04
CA PRO A 83 -13.76 -8.26 9.99
C PRO A 83 -14.03 -9.23 11.14
N LEU A 84 -13.07 -10.07 11.53
CA LEU A 84 -13.22 -11.01 12.64
C LEU A 84 -13.44 -10.28 13.98
N LEU A 85 -12.58 -9.30 14.29
CA LEU A 85 -12.69 -8.50 15.52
C LEU A 85 -13.94 -7.61 15.51
N GLY A 86 -14.33 -7.11 14.33
CA GLY A 86 -15.60 -6.41 14.14
C GLY A 86 -16.80 -7.31 14.47
N LEU A 87 -16.82 -8.54 13.94
CA LEU A 87 -17.87 -9.52 14.24
C LEU A 87 -17.90 -9.90 15.72
N ILE A 88 -16.74 -10.19 16.33
CA ILE A 88 -16.65 -10.49 17.76
C ILE A 88 -17.21 -9.32 18.59
N GLY A 89 -16.81 -8.08 18.26
CA GLY A 89 -17.32 -6.90 18.93
C GLY A 89 -18.83 -6.74 18.81
N LEU A 90 -19.39 -6.93 17.60
CA LEU A 90 -20.83 -6.90 17.35
C LEU A 90 -21.57 -8.01 18.11
N SER A 91 -21.03 -9.23 18.14
CA SER A 91 -21.59 -10.36 18.88
C SER A 91 -21.57 -10.12 20.38
N LEU A 92 -20.51 -9.52 20.93
CA LEU A 92 -20.45 -9.15 22.34
C LEU A 92 -21.50 -8.09 22.69
N VAL A 93 -21.61 -7.03 21.87
CA VAL A 93 -22.66 -6.01 22.06
C VAL A 93 -24.05 -6.65 22.05
N HIS A 94 -24.33 -7.53 21.09
CA HIS A 94 -25.61 -8.23 21.00
C HIS A 94 -25.87 -9.15 22.20
N TYR A 95 -24.86 -9.89 22.67
CA TYR A 95 -24.96 -10.76 23.84
C TYR A 95 -25.28 -9.97 25.12
N TYR A 96 -24.59 -8.87 25.36
CA TYR A 96 -24.83 -8.02 26.54
C TYR A 96 -26.19 -7.33 26.49
N GLN A 97 -26.70 -7.01 25.29
CA GLN A 97 -28.07 -6.52 25.11
C GLN A 97 -29.12 -7.54 25.54
N ILE A 98 -29.02 -8.79 25.06
CA ILE A 98 -30.00 -9.84 25.38
C ILE A 98 -30.04 -10.12 26.89
N ARG A 99 -28.90 -10.06 27.58
CA ARG A 99 -28.80 -10.50 28.98
C ARG A 99 -28.91 -9.41 30.05
N TYR A 100 -28.43 -8.20 29.80
CA TYR A 100 -28.16 -7.24 30.87
C TYR A 100 -28.75 -5.85 30.63
N LEU A 101 -29.15 -5.54 29.40
CA LEU A 101 -29.66 -4.23 29.02
C LEU A 101 -31.07 -4.38 28.45
N GLU A 102 -32.08 -4.34 29.33
CA GLU A 102 -33.48 -4.08 28.94
C GLU A 102 -33.65 -2.71 28.26
N ILE A 103 -32.62 -1.86 28.37
CA ILE A 103 -32.53 -0.62 27.62
C ILE A 103 -32.17 -0.99 26.19
N ALA A 104 -33.19 -0.94 25.33
CA ALA A 104 -33.05 -0.82 23.89
C ALA A 104 -32.09 0.33 23.56
N LEU A 105 -30.79 0.01 23.50
CA LEU A 105 -29.77 0.95 23.06
C LEU A 105 -30.10 1.27 21.61
N GLN A 106 -30.60 2.48 21.40
CA GLN A 106 -31.01 3.01 20.11
C GLN A 106 -29.91 2.75 19.06
N PRO A 107 -30.26 2.66 17.76
CA PRO A 107 -29.31 2.43 16.66
C PRO A 107 -28.01 3.26 16.75
N GLY A 108 -28.06 4.46 17.33
CA GLY A 108 -26.90 5.31 17.59
C GLY A 108 -25.80 4.68 18.46
N ALA A 109 -26.13 3.85 19.45
CA ALA A 109 -25.13 3.21 20.31
C ALA A 109 -24.33 2.13 19.57
N HIS A 110 -24.98 1.37 18.68
CA HIS A 110 -24.32 0.39 17.82
C HIS A 110 -23.34 1.05 16.86
N ILE A 111 -23.74 2.19 16.29
CA ILE A 111 -22.90 3.00 15.42
C ILE A 111 -21.69 3.51 16.22
N LEU A 112 -21.90 4.05 17.43
CA LEU A 112 -20.83 4.56 18.29
C LEU A 112 -19.81 3.46 18.65
N TRP A 113 -20.29 2.28 19.05
CA TRP A 113 -19.43 1.13 19.36
C TRP A 113 -18.66 0.63 18.13
N SER A 114 -19.32 0.57 16.97
CA SER A 114 -18.65 0.17 15.73
C SER A 114 -17.55 1.16 15.35
N ILE A 115 -17.82 2.47 15.48
CA ILE A 115 -16.83 3.52 15.25
C ILE A 115 -15.66 3.39 16.24
N LEU A 116 -15.94 3.14 17.52
CA LEU A 116 -14.90 2.98 18.54
C LEU A 116 -14.00 1.77 18.25
N ILE A 117 -14.59 0.62 17.92
CA ILE A 117 -13.84 -0.60 17.59
C ILE A 117 -12.99 -0.37 16.34
N LEU A 118 -13.58 0.19 15.27
CA LEU A 118 -12.83 0.51 14.06
C LEU A 118 -11.70 1.52 14.31
N GLY A 119 -11.92 2.52 15.17
CA GLY A 119 -10.91 3.47 15.59
C GLY A 119 -9.74 2.84 16.35
N LEU A 120 -10.03 1.91 17.27
CA LEU A 120 -9.01 1.16 18.01
C LEU A 120 -8.21 0.23 17.10
N LEU A 121 -8.89 -0.50 16.20
CA LEU A 121 -8.25 -1.36 15.21
C LEU A 121 -7.34 -0.54 14.29
N TRP A 122 -7.81 0.63 13.83
CA TRP A 122 -7.02 1.56 13.05
C TRP A 122 -5.76 2.02 13.80
N PHE A 123 -5.90 2.47 15.06
CA PHE A 123 -4.77 2.90 15.87
C PHE A 123 -3.72 1.79 16.04
N TYR A 124 -4.17 0.55 16.28
CA TYR A 124 -3.28 -0.59 16.47
C TYR A 124 -2.55 -0.99 15.17
N PHE A 125 -3.30 -1.10 14.06
CA PHE A 125 -2.78 -1.62 12.80
C PHE A 125 -2.07 -0.59 11.92
N LYS A 126 -2.26 0.72 12.15
CA LYS A 126 -1.59 1.78 11.39
C LYS A 126 -0.07 1.60 11.35
N SER A 127 0.53 1.18 12.46
CA SER A 127 1.97 0.93 12.54
C SER A 127 2.44 -0.21 11.63
N TRP A 128 1.63 -1.26 11.48
CA TRP A 128 1.92 -2.41 10.63
C TRP A 128 1.83 -2.03 9.16
N LEU A 129 0.81 -1.28 8.78
CA LEU A 129 0.66 -0.72 7.43
C LEU A 129 1.86 0.17 7.07
N LYS A 130 2.29 1.03 8.01
CA LYS A 130 3.47 1.88 7.84
C LYS A 130 4.75 1.06 7.65
N GLN A 131 4.91 -0.02 8.40
CA GLN A 131 6.09 -0.88 8.27
C GLN A 131 6.13 -1.60 6.91
N ASP A 132 4.98 -2.04 6.38
CA ASP A 132 4.93 -2.70 5.08
C ASP A 132 5.40 -1.77 3.94
N GLU A 133 5.06 -0.48 4.01
CA GLU A 133 5.55 0.56 3.08
C GLU A 133 7.06 0.78 3.21
N ILE A 134 7.58 0.84 4.44
CA ILE A 134 9.02 0.97 4.70
C ILE A 134 9.78 -0.25 4.15
N ASP A 135 9.28 -1.46 4.43
CA ASP A 135 9.91 -2.70 3.98
C ASP A 135 9.95 -2.76 2.45
N ALA A 136 8.88 -2.31 1.76
CA ALA A 136 8.82 -2.24 0.31
C ALA A 136 9.81 -1.22 -0.29
N ASP A 137 9.92 -0.03 0.31
CA ASP A 137 10.90 0.99 -0.10
C ASP A 137 12.35 0.52 0.06
N LEU A 138 12.66 -0.08 1.20
CA LEU A 138 13.99 -0.60 1.49
C LEU A 138 14.34 -1.72 0.53
N TRP A 139 13.40 -2.66 0.32
CA TRP A 139 13.61 -3.74 -0.63
C TRP A 139 13.87 -3.22 -2.05
N ALA A 140 13.09 -2.26 -2.52
CA ALA A 140 13.29 -1.65 -3.84
C ALA A 140 14.65 -0.96 -3.94
N ALA A 141 15.04 -0.19 -2.92
CA ALA A 141 16.34 0.48 -2.88
C ALA A 141 17.51 -0.50 -2.93
N ILE A 142 17.43 -1.60 -2.17
CA ILE A 142 18.44 -2.66 -2.15
C ILE A 142 18.57 -3.30 -3.54
N GLN A 143 17.45 -3.68 -4.18
CA GLN A 143 17.50 -4.26 -5.54
C GLN A 143 18.12 -3.28 -6.56
N MET A 144 17.81 -2.00 -6.46
CA MET A 144 18.36 -0.97 -7.34
C MET A 144 19.87 -0.81 -7.16
N LYS A 145 20.37 -0.77 -5.92
CA LYS A 145 21.80 -0.71 -5.65
C LYS A 145 22.51 -1.99 -6.06
N ASP A 146 22.09 -3.12 -5.52
CA ASP A 146 22.87 -4.36 -5.56
C ASP A 146 22.76 -5.09 -6.89
N LYS A 147 21.61 -5.02 -7.56
CA LYS A 147 21.35 -5.79 -8.79
C LYS A 147 21.27 -4.94 -10.05
N LEU A 148 21.00 -3.64 -9.91
CA LEU A 148 20.94 -2.71 -11.03
C LEU A 148 22.09 -1.70 -11.04
N ASN A 149 22.97 -1.71 -10.03
CA ASN A 149 24.11 -0.80 -9.88
C ASN A 149 23.69 0.70 -9.90
N ILE A 150 22.48 1.00 -9.44
CA ILE A 150 21.98 2.37 -9.32
C ILE A 150 22.41 2.90 -7.95
N LYS A 151 23.48 3.71 -7.94
CA LYS A 151 24.14 4.18 -6.70
C LYS A 151 23.28 5.09 -5.81
N LYS A 152 22.25 5.73 -6.36
CA LYS A 152 21.40 6.68 -5.63
C LYS A 152 19.91 6.33 -5.76
N PRO A 153 19.41 5.25 -5.13
CA PRO A 153 17.98 4.91 -5.14
C PRO A 153 17.09 6.02 -4.55
N SER A 154 17.61 6.86 -3.64
CA SER A 154 16.86 8.00 -3.08
C SER A 154 16.46 9.03 -4.14
N ASN A 155 17.25 9.20 -5.20
CA ASN A 155 16.87 10.07 -6.32
C ASN A 155 15.71 9.47 -7.13
N ALA A 156 15.66 8.15 -7.24
CA ALA A 156 14.54 7.46 -7.89
C ALA A 156 13.25 7.63 -7.06
N LEU A 157 13.33 7.45 -5.74
CA LEU A 157 12.20 7.71 -4.84
C LEU A 157 11.71 9.17 -4.93
N LYS A 158 12.63 10.16 -4.90
CA LYS A 158 12.25 11.58 -5.05
C LYS A 158 11.52 11.85 -6.36
N ALA A 159 12.02 11.29 -7.46
CA ALA A 159 11.38 11.43 -8.76
C ALA A 159 9.98 10.79 -8.76
N THR A 160 9.84 9.59 -8.18
CA THR A 160 8.55 8.93 -7.99
C THR A 160 7.58 9.80 -7.18
N LEU A 161 7.97 10.32 -6.01
CA LEU A 161 7.10 11.15 -5.17
C LEU A 161 6.67 12.46 -5.86
N LYS A 162 7.60 13.11 -6.57
CA LYS A 162 7.33 14.33 -7.33
C LYS A 162 6.36 14.08 -8.50
N GLU A 163 6.46 12.95 -9.16
CA GLU A 163 5.63 12.64 -10.34
C GLU A 163 4.25 12.08 -9.93
N LEU A 164 4.16 11.36 -8.81
CA LEU A 164 2.89 10.91 -8.23
C LEU A 164 2.03 12.09 -7.74
N THR A 165 2.65 13.12 -7.14
CA THR A 165 1.94 14.34 -6.70
C THR A 165 1.40 15.16 -7.87
N VAL A 166 2.08 15.17 -9.03
CA VAL A 166 1.62 15.87 -10.25
C VAL A 166 0.49 15.12 -10.96
N GLY A 167 0.50 13.77 -10.93
CA GLY A 167 -0.54 12.94 -11.54
C GLY A 167 -1.82 12.77 -10.70
N ALA A 168 -1.75 12.97 -9.38
CA ALA A 168 -2.87 12.84 -8.43
C ALA A 168 -3.87 14.02 -8.44
N LYS A 169 -4.16 14.59 -9.63
CA LYS A 169 -5.33 15.47 -9.83
C LYS A 169 -6.62 14.62 -9.85
N THR A 170 -6.93 13.94 -8.75
CA THR A 170 -8.21 13.26 -8.53
C THR A 170 -8.89 13.77 -7.27
N ASN A 171 -10.21 13.52 -7.25
CA ASN A 171 -11.27 14.10 -6.42
C ASN A 171 -10.86 14.48 -4.98
N ARG A 172 -11.21 15.69 -4.55
CA ARG A 172 -10.89 16.26 -3.23
C ARG A 172 -11.30 15.32 -2.07
N LEU A 173 -12.40 14.59 -2.24
CA LEU A 173 -12.94 13.66 -1.23
C LEU A 173 -12.06 12.42 -1.05
N VAL A 174 -11.56 11.83 -2.15
CA VAL A 174 -10.62 10.69 -2.11
C VAL A 174 -9.29 11.11 -1.49
N ARG A 175 -8.86 12.35 -1.75
CA ARG A 175 -7.65 12.92 -1.15
C ARG A 175 -7.79 13.11 0.35
N VAL A 176 -8.93 13.62 0.83
CA VAL A 176 -9.20 13.77 2.26
C VAL A 176 -9.21 12.40 2.94
N ILE A 177 -9.92 11.41 2.39
CA ILE A 177 -9.96 10.05 2.95
C ILE A 177 -8.56 9.40 2.93
N ALA A 178 -7.82 9.51 1.83
CA ALA A 178 -6.46 8.98 1.73
C ALA A 178 -5.46 9.72 2.66
N SER A 179 -5.60 11.03 2.83
CA SER A 179 -4.78 11.81 3.79
C SER A 179 -5.17 11.57 5.25
N SER A 180 -6.41 11.15 5.52
CA SER A 180 -6.86 10.79 6.86
C SER A 180 -6.42 9.37 7.25
N ILE A 181 -6.16 8.52 6.25
CA ILE A 181 -5.62 7.16 6.38
C ILE A 181 -4.09 7.25 6.19
N ASP A 182 -3.42 8.12 6.96
CA ASP A 182 -1.99 8.47 6.83
C ASP A 182 -1.07 7.37 7.38
N TYR A 183 -1.13 6.15 6.82
CA TYR A 183 -0.17 5.09 7.16
C TYR A 183 1.12 5.18 6.36
N HIS A 184 1.16 5.95 5.26
CA HIS A 184 2.39 6.15 4.53
C HIS A 184 3.38 6.96 5.38
N PRO A 185 4.64 6.52 5.50
CA PRO A 185 5.67 7.33 6.12
C PRO A 185 5.87 8.64 5.34
N SER A 186 6.29 9.71 6.03
CA SER A 186 6.54 11.00 5.39
C SER A 186 7.67 10.88 4.34
N GLU A 187 7.67 11.75 3.33
CA GLU A 187 8.73 11.76 2.31
C GLU A 187 10.13 11.85 2.94
N GLU A 188 10.30 12.71 3.94
CA GLU A 188 11.57 12.87 4.65
C GLU A 188 11.99 11.57 5.36
N GLU A 189 11.04 10.88 6.00
CA GLU A 189 11.29 9.61 6.68
C GLU A 189 11.72 8.52 5.70
N ARG A 190 10.99 8.36 4.59
CA ARG A 190 11.33 7.38 3.52
C ARG A 190 12.71 7.65 2.95
N LEU A 191 13.02 8.91 2.62
CA LEU A 191 14.31 9.30 2.08
C LEU A 191 15.46 9.09 3.06
N ARG A 192 15.26 9.41 4.35
CA ARG A 192 16.26 9.19 5.39
C ARG A 192 16.61 7.70 5.50
N LEU A 193 15.60 6.82 5.47
CA LEU A 193 15.80 5.38 5.58
C LEU A 193 16.56 4.80 4.38
N ILE A 194 16.22 5.23 3.16
CA ILE A 194 16.91 4.75 1.94
C ILE A 194 18.37 5.21 1.88
N ARG A 195 18.67 6.45 2.31
CA ARG A 195 20.04 7.00 2.24
C ARG A 195 21.06 6.21 3.06
N VAL A 196 20.63 5.49 4.10
CA VAL A 196 21.50 4.57 4.86
C VAL A 196 22.09 3.49 3.96
N TYR A 197 21.40 3.12 2.89
CA TYR A 197 21.86 2.12 1.93
C TYR A 197 22.66 2.74 0.78
N GLU A 198 22.91 4.05 0.76
CA GLU A 198 23.69 4.70 -0.31
C GLU A 198 25.18 4.86 0.01
N SER A 199 25.57 4.68 1.28
CA SER A 199 26.96 4.51 1.70
C SER A 199 27.53 3.17 1.27
#